data_AF-A0A840Y4I4-F1
#
_entry.id   AF-A0A840Y4I4-F1
#
_cell.length_a   1.000
_cell.length_b   1.000
_cell.length_c   1.000
_cell.angle_alpha   90.00
_cell.angle_beta   90.00
_cell.angle_gamma   90.00
#
_symmetry.space_group_name_H-M   'P 1'
#
loop_
_entity.id
_entity.type
_entity.pdbx_description
1 polymer ?
#
loop_
_entity_poly.entity_id
_entity_poly.type
_entity_poly.pdbx_seq_one_letter_code
_entity_poly.pdbx_strand_id
1 'polypeptide(L)'
;MPPVEPAATVLARFGGAGPLARLLRLDRSAVHRWALPKHRGGSGGLIPARHHQRLLALAAAQGIALSPADLVGTPTAIGDPPRAGADDG
;
A
#
# COMPACT_ATOMS: atom_id res chain seq x y z
N MET A 1 -5.85 -12.04 -14.67
CA MET A 1 -5.90 -10.58 -14.90
C MET A 1 -4.94 -9.94 -13.91
N PRO A 2 -4.04 -9.05 -14.35
CA PRO A 2 -3.09 -8.43 -13.44
C PRO A 2 -3.81 -7.47 -12.49
N PRO A 3 -3.39 -7.40 -11.21
CA PRO A 3 -3.92 -6.43 -10.26
C PRO A 3 -3.54 -4.99 -10.68
N VAL A 4 -4.34 -4.01 -10.25
CA VAL A 4 -4.16 -2.61 -10.67
C VAL A 4 -3.27 -1.86 -9.67
N GLU A 5 -2.25 -1.19 -10.18
CA GLU A 5 -1.31 -0.37 -9.40
C GLU A 5 -1.90 1.01 -9.06
N PRO A 6 -1.46 1.66 -7.97
CA PRO A 6 -0.42 1.21 -7.03
C PRO A 6 -0.89 0.30 -5.88
N ALA A 7 -2.20 0.10 -5.72
CA ALA A 7 -2.75 -0.65 -4.58
C ALA A 7 -2.18 -2.07 -4.49
N ALA A 8 -1.93 -2.74 -5.61
CA ALA A 8 -1.37 -4.08 -5.62
C ALA A 8 0.02 -4.15 -4.95
N THR A 9 0.92 -3.22 -5.29
CA THR A 9 2.24 -3.10 -4.66
C THR A 9 2.13 -2.82 -3.16
N VAL A 10 1.27 -1.88 -2.76
CA VAL A 10 1.08 -1.55 -1.35
C VAL A 10 0.57 -2.77 -0.58
N LEU A 11 -0.43 -3.49 -1.12
CA LEU A 11 -0.91 -4.73 -0.52
C LEU A 11 0.21 -5.75 -0.37
N ALA A 12 1.05 -5.93 -1.40
CA ALA A 12 2.18 -6.86 -1.34
C ALA A 12 3.20 -6.49 -0.24
N ARG A 13 3.52 -5.20 -0.08
CA ARG A 13 4.43 -4.73 0.99
C ARG A 13 3.93 -5.06 2.40
N PHE A 14 2.61 -5.11 2.60
CA PHE A 14 1.98 -5.51 3.87
C PHE A 14 1.69 -7.01 3.98
N GLY A 15 2.17 -7.86 3.06
CA GLY A 15 1.89 -9.30 3.05
C GLY A 15 0.49 -9.68 2.54
N GLY A 16 -0.17 -8.77 1.83
CA GLY A 16 -1.45 -8.94 1.15
C GLY A 16 -2.63 -8.25 1.84
N ALA A 17 -3.81 -8.38 1.24
CA ALA A 17 -5.04 -7.74 1.74
C ALA A 17 -5.51 -8.27 3.10
N GLY A 18 -5.20 -9.51 3.45
CA GLY A 18 -5.61 -10.12 4.72
C GLY A 18 -4.90 -9.48 5.93
N PRO A 19 -3.56 -9.52 5.99
CA PRO A 19 -2.81 -8.86 7.07
C PRO A 19 -3.12 -7.36 7.18
N LEU A 20 -3.16 -6.65 6.04
CA LEU A 20 -3.45 -5.22 6.03
C LEU A 20 -4.86 -4.90 6.56
N ALA A 21 -5.87 -5.68 6.17
CA ALA A 21 -7.23 -5.51 6.68
C ALA A 21 -7.30 -5.68 8.20
N ARG A 22 -6.55 -6.63 8.78
CA ARG A 22 -6.48 -6.81 10.24
C ARG A 22 -5.86 -5.59 10.93
N LEU A 23 -4.75 -5.07 10.40
CA LEU A 23 -4.07 -3.88 10.93
C LEU A 23 -4.97 -2.63 10.88
N LEU A 24 -5.72 -2.48 9.79
CA LEU A 24 -6.65 -1.36 9.59
C LEU A 24 -8.01 -1.56 10.27
N ARG A 25 -8.30 -2.76 10.78
CA ARG A 25 -9.63 -3.18 11.26
C ARG A 25 -10.73 -2.96 10.21
N LEU A 26 -10.42 -3.34 8.98
CA LEU A 26 -11.34 -3.26 7.83
C LEU A 26 -11.73 -4.67 7.36
N ASP A 27 -12.78 -4.71 6.55
CA ASP A 27 -13.13 -5.93 5.83
C ASP A 27 -12.06 -6.28 4.78
N ARG A 28 -11.70 -7.57 4.71
CA ARG A 28 -10.70 -8.09 3.75
C ARG A 28 -11.12 -7.82 2.31
N SER A 29 -12.40 -7.96 1.99
CA SER A 29 -12.91 -7.76 0.63
C SER A 29 -12.89 -6.28 0.24
N ALA A 30 -13.12 -5.38 1.20
CA ALA A 30 -12.96 -3.93 1.00
C ALA A 30 -11.50 -3.55 0.66
N VAL A 31 -10.52 -4.13 1.35
CA VAL A 31 -9.09 -3.89 1.08
C VAL A 31 -8.67 -4.53 -0.25
N HIS A 32 -9.13 -5.75 -0.54
CA HIS A 32 -8.84 -6.42 -1.81
C HIS A 32 -9.37 -5.63 -3.03
N ARG A 33 -10.55 -4.99 -2.89
CA ARG A 33 -11.15 -4.16 -3.95
C ARG A 33 -10.30 -2.95 -4.34
N TRP A 34 -9.32 -2.53 -3.54
CA TRP A 34 -8.44 -1.43 -3.93
C TRP A 34 -7.58 -1.77 -5.14
N ALA A 35 -7.18 -3.03 -5.28
CA ALA A 35 -6.40 -3.52 -6.43
C ALA A 35 -7.28 -3.96 -7.62
N LEU A 36 -8.61 -3.78 -7.54
CA LEU A 36 -9.52 -4.09 -8.63
C LEU A 36 -9.80 -2.88 -9.53
N PRO A 37 -10.06 -3.09 -10.83
CA PRO A 37 -10.44 -2.03 -11.75
C PRO A 37 -11.83 -1.46 -11.42
N LYS A 38 -12.08 -0.20 -11.81
CA LYS A 38 -13.34 0.51 -11.55
C LYS A 38 -14.57 -0.23 -12.08
N HIS A 39 -14.49 -0.86 -13.26
CA HIS A 39 -15.62 -1.60 -13.86
C HIS A 39 -16.06 -2.84 -13.06
N ARG A 40 -15.25 -3.31 -12.10
CA ARG A 40 -15.56 -4.41 -11.17
C ARG A 40 -15.94 -3.92 -9.77
N GLY A 41 -16.20 -2.62 -9.61
CA GLY A 41 -16.48 -2.00 -8.32
C GLY A 41 -15.24 -1.83 -7.43
N GLY A 42 -14.04 -1.82 -8.03
CA GLY A 42 -12.80 -1.45 -7.37
C GLY A 42 -12.50 0.04 -7.45
N SER A 43 -11.39 0.47 -6.87
CA SER A 43 -10.95 1.87 -6.94
C SER A 43 -10.08 2.20 -8.16
N GLY A 44 -9.78 1.19 -8.99
CA GLY A 44 -8.86 1.35 -10.12
C GLY A 44 -7.41 1.44 -9.68
N GLY A 45 -7.02 0.74 -8.61
CA GLY A 45 -5.64 0.74 -8.11
C GLY A 45 -5.35 1.86 -7.10
N LEU A 46 -6.27 2.79 -6.87
CA LEU A 46 -6.06 3.90 -5.94
C LEU A 46 -6.48 3.52 -4.52
N ILE A 47 -5.68 3.84 -3.52
CA ILE A 47 -6.06 3.65 -2.13
C ILE A 47 -6.90 4.86 -1.68
N PRO A 48 -8.04 4.67 -0.99
CA PRO A 48 -8.82 5.80 -0.50
C PRO A 48 -8.05 6.70 0.48
N ALA A 49 -8.12 8.01 0.28
CA ALA A 49 -7.35 9.02 1.04
C ALA A 49 -7.48 8.92 2.56
N ARG A 50 -8.67 8.56 3.06
CA ARG A 50 -8.95 8.36 4.49
C ARG A 50 -8.03 7.32 5.16
N HIS A 51 -7.42 6.43 4.39
CA HIS A 51 -6.53 5.37 4.90
C HIS A 51 -5.06 5.72 4.79
N HIS A 52 -4.70 6.81 4.08
CA HIS A 52 -3.31 7.12 3.77
C HIS A 52 -2.47 7.37 5.02
N GLN A 53 -2.90 8.26 5.92
CA GLN A 53 -2.15 8.54 7.16
C GLN A 53 -1.93 7.28 7.99
N ARG A 54 -2.97 6.43 8.11
CA ARG A 54 -2.88 5.20 8.90
C ARG A 54 -1.95 4.17 8.26
N LEU A 55 -1.94 4.08 6.93
CA LEU A 55 -1.01 3.22 6.19
C LEU A 55 0.44 3.65 6.38
N LEU A 56 0.73 4.94 6.31
CA LEU A 56 2.07 5.47 6.53
C LEU A 56 2.54 5.21 7.96
N ALA A 57 1.66 5.42 8.96
CA ALA A 57 1.97 5.12 10.35
C ALA A 57 2.24 3.62 10.59
N LEU A 58 1.43 2.74 9.98
CA LEU A 58 1.64 1.29 10.06
C LEU A 58 2.92 0.85 9.36
N ALA A 59 3.24 1.45 8.21
CA ALA A 59 4.46 1.16 7.49
C ALA A 59 5.69 1.53 8.31
N ALA A 60 5.71 2.73 8.90
CA ALA A 60 6.78 3.15 9.81
C ALA A 60 6.90 2.21 11.02
N ALA A 61 5.79 1.83 11.64
CA ALA A 61 5.78 0.92 12.79
C ALA A 61 6.27 -0.51 12.45
N GLN A 62 6.13 -0.94 11.20
CA GLN A 62 6.55 -2.27 10.72
C GLN A 62 7.88 -2.26 9.97
N GLY A 63 8.56 -1.12 9.87
CA GLY A 63 9.79 -0.99 9.09
C GLY A 63 9.59 -1.16 7.58
N ILE A 64 8.37 -0.96 7.08
CA ILE A 64 8.04 -1.03 5.66
C ILE A 64 8.34 0.34 5.03
N ALA A 65 9.22 0.37 4.03
CA ALA A 65 9.41 1.57 3.21
C ALA A 65 8.13 1.84 2.40
N LEU A 66 7.37 2.85 2.78
CA LEU A 66 6.15 3.28 2.10
C LEU A 66 6.07 4.81 2.12
N SER A 67 5.98 5.41 0.93
CA SER A 67 5.85 6.85 0.76
C SER A 67 4.40 7.24 0.40
N PRO A 68 4.00 8.51 0.62
CA PRO A 68 2.71 8.99 0.14
C PRO A 68 2.54 8.87 -1.38
N ALA A 69 3.64 8.98 -2.14
CA ALA A 69 3.66 8.84 -3.59
C ALA A 69 3.23 7.43 -4.05
N ASP A 70 3.54 6.40 -3.26
CA ASP A 70 3.13 5.02 -3.48
C ASP A 70 1.61 4.82 -3.30
N LEU A 71 0.89 5.75 -2.64
CA LEU A 71 -0.55 5.62 -2.36
C LEU A 71 -1.43 6.28 -3.42
N VAL A 72 -0.90 7.29 -4.11
CA VAL A 72 -1.64 8.17 -5.04
C VAL A 72 -1.38 7.87 -6.52
N GLY A 73 -0.50 6.92 -6.83
CA GLY A 73 -0.29 6.43 -8.20
C GLY A 73 0.79 7.18 -8.98
N THR A 74 1.82 7.65 -8.30
CA THR A 74 3.06 8.00 -8.98
C THR A 74 3.74 6.70 -9.39
N PRO A 75 4.15 6.50 -10.66
CA PRO A 75 4.96 5.36 -11.03
C PRO A 75 6.30 5.50 -10.31
N THR A 76 6.43 4.92 -9.12
CA THR A 76 7.76 4.72 -8.55
C THR A 76 8.41 3.66 -9.43
N ALA A 77 9.40 4.11 -10.19
CA ALA A 77 10.21 3.24 -11.02
C ALA A 77 10.76 2.12 -10.13
N ILE A 78 10.62 0.91 -10.63
CA ILE A 78 11.31 -0.26 -10.09
C ILE A 78 12.80 0.08 -10.08
N GLY A 79 13.38 0.29 -8.90
CA GLY A 79 14.81 0.46 -8.70
C GLY A 79 15.22 1.79 -8.08
N ASP A 80 15.09 1.88 -6.75
CA ASP A 80 16.11 2.55 -5.94
C ASP A 80 16.06 1.98 -4.51
N PRO A 81 17.05 1.19 -4.06
CA PRO A 81 17.30 1.04 -2.64
C PRO A 81 18.30 2.12 -2.21
N PRO A 82 17.92 3.07 -1.32
CA PRO A 82 18.97 3.62 -0.48
C PRO A 82 18.62 3.84 0.99
N ARG A 83 19.56 3.33 1.79
CA ARG A 83 20.01 3.71 3.14
C ARG A 83 19.06 3.42 4.31
N ALA A 84 19.25 2.24 4.87
CA ALA A 84 19.39 2.15 6.33
C ALA A 84 20.55 3.07 6.75
N GLY A 85 20.24 4.33 7.03
CA GLY A 85 21.07 5.19 7.86
C GLY A 85 20.79 4.81 9.31
N ALA A 86 21.58 3.89 9.83
CA ALA A 86 21.71 3.60 11.25
C ALA A 86 23.19 3.76 11.58
N ASP A 87 23.65 5.01 11.52
CA ASP A 87 24.89 5.50 12.06
C ASP A 87 24.53 6.49 13.16
N ASP A 88 24.59 6.03 14.39
CA ASP A 88 24.87 6.83 15.58
C ASP A 88 25.58 5.89 16.56
N GLY A 89 26.91 6.03 16.59
CA GLY A 89 27.82 5.37 17.53
C GLY A 89 28.13 6.25 18.74
#